data_AF-A0A1M4UGG1-F1
#
_entry.id   AF-A0A1M4UGG1-F1
#
_cell.length_a   1.000
_cell.length_b   1.000
_cell.length_c   1.000
_cell.angle_alpha   90.00
_cell.angle_beta   90.00
_cell.angle_gamma   90.00
#
_symmetry.space_group_name_H-M   'P 1'
#
loop_
_entity.id
_entity.type
_entity.pdbx_description
1 polymer ?
#
loop_
_entity_poly.entity_id
_entity_poly.type
_entity_poly.pdbx_seq_one_letter_code
_entity_poly.pdbx_strand_id
1 'polypeptide(L)'
;MNATANVLCYRSKTLSNGEHPIMLRVCKGGKKKYISLGISVNPKFWDFEKNKPKRNCPNREQLIKVINEQEQKYAEQILEFSVEKREYTPTTLIEAIVPVQKARTVGELFNEYIAQLKDEGRLGYALSVQQVYNSLLKYKGHLDIYFSEIDVNWLKAYESWLRCCKLEDNTIGIRFRTLRAVYNLALTEGLVKTGLYPFKKYKVSKLHKETAKRAITKE
;
A
#
# COMPACT_ATOMS: atom_id res chain seq x y z
N MET A 1 20.84 -20.57 15.19
CA MET A 1 20.74 -19.36 16.05
C MET A 1 19.59 -18.50 15.56
N ASN A 2 18.69 -18.11 16.47
CA ASN A 2 17.55 -17.25 16.13
C ASN A 2 18.04 -15.82 15.81
N ALA A 3 17.25 -15.10 15.03
CA ALA A 3 17.55 -13.70 14.76
C ALA A 3 17.43 -12.85 16.03
N THR A 4 18.08 -11.69 16.04
CA THR A 4 17.92 -10.65 17.06
C THR A 4 17.54 -9.34 16.37
N ALA A 5 16.63 -8.59 16.97
CA ALA A 5 16.15 -7.31 16.45
C ALA A 5 16.19 -6.28 17.59
N ASN A 6 17.08 -5.29 17.47
CA ASN A 6 17.28 -4.27 18.51
C ASN A 6 17.28 -2.89 17.87
N VAL A 7 16.70 -1.91 18.54
CA VAL A 7 16.71 -0.52 18.07
C VAL A 7 17.93 0.22 18.61
N LEU A 8 18.55 1.05 17.76
CA LEU A 8 19.73 1.84 18.13
C LEU A 8 19.77 3.19 17.42
N CYS A 9 20.49 4.15 17.99
CA CYS A 9 20.84 5.39 17.33
C CYS A 9 22.05 5.17 16.41
N TYR A 10 21.89 5.43 15.12
CA TYR A 10 22.91 5.10 14.13
C TYR A 10 24.00 6.16 14.05
N ARG A 11 25.20 5.82 14.55
CA ARG A 11 26.33 6.76 14.66
C ARG A 11 26.90 7.18 13.31
N SER A 12 26.82 6.33 12.30
CA SER A 12 27.46 6.55 11.00
C SER A 12 26.69 7.49 10.06
N LYS A 13 25.52 8.01 10.47
CA LYS A 13 24.72 8.94 9.68
C LYS A 13 24.26 10.11 10.55
N THR A 14 24.52 11.32 10.08
CA THR A 14 24.03 12.57 10.65
C THR A 14 23.14 13.24 9.61
N LEU A 15 21.95 13.67 10.02
CA LEU A 15 20.99 14.38 9.18
C LEU A 15 21.36 15.87 9.09
N SER A 16 20.74 16.60 8.15
CA SER A 16 20.97 18.04 7.96
C SER A 16 20.68 18.88 9.20
N ASN A 17 19.79 18.40 10.09
CA ASN A 17 19.47 19.03 11.37
C ASN A 17 20.43 18.66 12.51
N GLY A 18 21.50 17.90 12.23
CA GLY A 18 22.48 17.44 13.22
C GLY A 18 22.03 16.24 14.07
N GLU A 19 20.85 15.69 13.82
CA GLU A 19 20.36 14.51 14.51
C GLU A 19 20.82 13.21 13.86
N HIS A 20 20.76 12.12 14.61
CA HIS A 20 21.08 10.79 14.13
C HIS A 20 19.81 9.96 14.01
N PRO A 21 19.63 9.19 12.92
CA PRO A 21 18.44 8.38 12.73
C PRO A 21 18.44 7.20 13.69
N ILE A 22 17.25 6.87 14.18
CA ILE A 22 17.03 5.66 14.97
C ILE A 22 16.69 4.53 14.00
N MET A 23 17.46 3.46 14.10
CA MET A 23 17.42 2.33 13.20
C MET A 23 17.11 1.05 13.97
N LEU A 24 16.27 0.20 13.40
CA LEU A 24 16.15 -1.18 13.81
C LEU A 24 17.27 -1.99 13.18
N ARG A 25 18.05 -2.70 13.99
CA ARG A 25 19.11 -3.60 13.55
C ARG A 25 18.64 -5.05 13.69
N VAL A 26 18.51 -5.74 12.57
CA VAL A 26 18.17 -7.17 12.50
C VAL A 26 19.43 -7.98 12.17
N CYS A 27 19.77 -8.96 13.02
CA CYS A 27 20.95 -9.81 12.88
C CYS A 27 20.56 -11.29 12.85
N LYS A 28 21.02 -12.05 11.85
CA LYS A 28 20.92 -13.52 11.81
C LYS A 28 22.07 -14.11 10.99
N GLY A 29 22.75 -15.13 11.49
CA GLY A 29 23.80 -15.86 10.76
C GLY A 29 24.95 -14.95 10.30
N GLY A 30 25.42 -14.03 11.16
CA GLY A 30 26.48 -13.07 10.82
C GLY A 30 26.06 -11.90 9.91
N LYS A 31 24.89 -11.98 9.26
CA LYS A 31 24.35 -10.92 8.41
C LYS A 31 23.57 -9.91 9.26
N LYS A 32 23.78 -8.62 8.98
CA LYS A 32 23.12 -7.49 9.66
C LYS A 32 22.37 -6.65 8.63
N LYS A 33 21.14 -6.25 8.94
CA LYS A 33 20.36 -5.31 8.12
C LYS A 33 19.77 -4.23 9.02
N TYR A 34 19.77 -3.00 8.51
CA TYR A 34 19.29 -1.82 9.22
C TYR A 34 18.07 -1.25 8.52
N ILE A 35 17.04 -0.88 9.28
CA ILE A 35 15.84 -0.20 8.79
C ILE A 35 15.66 1.09 9.57
N SER A 36 15.40 2.19 8.87
CA SER A 36 15.05 3.45 9.52
C SER A 36 13.65 3.38 10.11
N LEU A 37 13.50 3.80 11.36
CA LEU A 37 12.19 3.96 12.00
C LEU A 37 11.50 5.29 11.61
N GLY A 38 12.14 6.11 10.76
CA GLY A 38 11.60 7.41 10.33
C GLY A 38 11.71 8.50 11.39
N ILE A 39 12.37 8.23 12.52
CA ILE A 39 12.60 9.16 13.61
C ILE A 39 14.09 9.33 13.86
N SER A 40 14.47 10.51 14.35
CA SER A 40 15.85 10.85 14.69
C SER A 40 15.93 11.46 16.08
N VAL A 41 17.13 11.42 16.65
CA VAL A 41 17.41 11.99 17.96
C VAL A 41 18.76 12.67 17.95
N ASN A 42 18.88 13.79 18.63
CA ASN A 42 20.18 14.40 18.86
C ASN A 42 21.05 13.44 19.71
N PRO A 43 22.28 13.10 19.27
CA PRO A 43 23.18 12.21 20.01
C PRO A 43 23.37 12.55 21.48
N LYS A 44 23.29 13.84 21.85
CA LYS A 44 23.42 14.28 23.24
C LYS A 44 22.35 13.68 24.16
N PHE A 45 21.18 13.37 23.63
CA PHE A 45 20.03 12.81 24.34
C PHE A 45 19.94 11.28 24.26
N TRP A 46 20.90 10.60 23.62
CA TRP A 46 20.93 9.14 23.50
C TRP A 46 22.04 8.51 24.34
N ASP A 47 21.72 7.46 25.08
CA ASP A 47 22.69 6.61 25.77
C ASP A 47 23.06 5.45 24.84
N PHE A 48 24.26 5.50 24.28
CA PHE A 48 24.71 4.52 23.30
C PHE A 48 25.18 3.19 23.91
N GLU A 49 25.51 3.16 25.20
CA GLU A 49 25.85 1.91 25.89
C GLU A 49 24.56 1.13 26.13
N LYS A 50 23.52 1.83 26.58
CA LYS A 50 22.21 1.21 26.87
C LYS A 50 21.29 1.11 25.66
N ASN A 51 21.64 1.76 24.55
CA ASN A 51 20.78 1.97 23.38
C ASN A 51 19.39 2.51 23.75
N LYS A 52 19.35 3.52 24.62
CA LYS A 52 18.09 4.11 25.12
C LYS A 52 18.15 5.63 25.17
N PRO A 53 17.01 6.33 25.11
CA PRO A 53 16.97 7.77 25.35
C PRO A 53 17.38 8.09 26.80
N LYS A 54 18.23 9.11 26.97
CA LYS A 54 18.59 9.65 28.29
C LYS A 54 17.38 10.27 28.97
N ARG A 55 17.46 10.45 30.29
CA ARG A 55 16.37 11.03 31.11
C ARG A 55 15.93 12.42 30.64
N ASN A 56 16.85 13.22 30.10
CA ASN A 56 16.61 14.56 29.60
C ASN A 56 16.21 14.62 28.11
N CYS A 57 15.93 13.48 27.47
CA CYS A 57 15.51 13.45 26.07
C CYS A 57 14.12 14.08 25.90
N PRO A 58 13.93 15.03 24.97
CA PRO A 58 12.60 15.47 24.54
C PRO A 58 11.78 14.27 24.05
N ASN A 59 10.47 14.26 24.32
CA ASN A 59 9.55 13.20 23.89
C ASN A 59 9.99 11.77 24.29
N ARG A 60 10.74 11.64 25.39
CA ARG A 60 11.32 10.36 25.85
C ARG A 60 10.30 9.22 25.91
N GLU A 61 9.12 9.47 26.46
CA GLU A 61 8.10 8.43 26.63
C GLU A 61 7.57 7.93 25.29
N GLN A 62 7.26 8.83 24.37
CA GLN A 62 6.84 8.49 23.00
C GLN A 62 7.94 7.70 22.30
N LEU A 63 9.20 8.12 22.45
CA LEU A 63 10.32 7.45 21.83
C LEU A 63 10.54 6.03 22.39
N ILE A 64 10.47 5.86 23.70
CA ILE A 64 10.53 4.55 24.35
C ILE A 64 9.37 3.66 23.89
N LYS A 65 8.16 4.23 23.80
CA LYS A 65 6.99 3.49 23.32
C LYS A 65 7.21 2.96 21.91
N VAL A 66 7.64 3.80 20.98
CA VAL A 66 7.94 3.40 19.59
C VAL A 66 9.05 2.34 19.54
N ILE A 67 10.12 2.50 20.33
CA ILE A 67 11.20 1.51 20.40
C ILE A 67 10.66 0.16 20.86
N ASN A 68 9.94 0.12 21.98
CA ASN A 68 9.41 -1.10 22.55
C ASN A 68 8.41 -1.78 21.62
N GLU A 69 7.50 -1.01 20.99
CA GLU A 69 6.53 -1.53 20.01
C GLU A 69 7.24 -2.19 18.82
N GLN A 70 8.32 -1.58 18.31
CA GLN A 70 9.08 -2.16 17.19
C GLN A 70 9.87 -3.41 17.62
N GLU A 71 10.55 -3.37 18.76
CA GLU A 71 11.29 -4.55 19.26
C GLU A 71 10.35 -5.72 19.54
N GLN A 72 9.20 -5.46 20.17
CA GLN A 72 8.18 -6.47 20.44
C GLN A 72 7.64 -7.08 19.14
N LYS A 73 7.28 -6.23 18.16
CA LYS A 73 6.75 -6.70 16.86
C LYS A 73 7.72 -7.66 16.16
N TYR A 74 9.02 -7.37 16.20
CA TYR A 74 10.03 -8.25 15.62
C TYR A 74 10.30 -9.50 16.46
N ALA A 75 10.24 -9.40 17.80
CA ALA A 75 10.37 -10.55 18.67
C ALA A 75 9.24 -11.58 18.45
N GLU A 76 8.00 -11.10 18.29
CA GLU A 76 6.83 -11.94 17.99
C GLU A 76 6.99 -12.69 16.66
N GLN A 77 7.40 -11.99 15.59
CA GLN A 77 7.62 -12.63 14.28
C GLN A 77 8.78 -13.63 14.29
N ILE A 78 9.86 -13.32 15.03
CA ILE A 78 11.01 -14.24 15.18
C ILE A 78 10.56 -15.53 15.87
N LEU A 79 9.69 -15.41 16.88
CA LEU A 79 9.12 -16.55 17.59
C LEU A 79 8.23 -17.38 16.66
N GLU A 80 7.33 -16.75 15.90
CA GLU A 80 6.47 -17.42 14.91
C GLU A 80 7.29 -18.25 13.91
N PHE A 81 8.28 -17.64 13.26
CA PHE A 81 9.14 -18.35 12.31
C PHE A 81 9.96 -19.47 12.96
N SER A 82 10.33 -19.30 14.24
CA SER A 82 11.04 -20.34 15.01
C SER A 82 10.13 -21.53 15.31
N VAL A 83 8.85 -21.29 15.64
CA VAL A 83 7.85 -22.34 15.89
C VAL A 83 7.55 -23.12 14.59
N GLU A 84 7.45 -22.41 13.47
CA GLU A 84 7.22 -23.00 12.15
C GLU A 84 8.42 -23.79 11.59
N LYS A 85 9.60 -23.73 12.24
CA LYS A 85 10.88 -24.25 11.72
C LYS A 85 11.19 -23.73 10.31
N ARG A 86 10.72 -22.53 9.99
CA ARG A 86 10.91 -21.90 8.69
C ARG A 86 12.35 -21.38 8.59
N GLU A 87 13.02 -21.64 7.47
CA GLU A 87 14.27 -20.94 7.17
C GLU A 87 13.98 -19.51 6.72
N TYR A 88 14.70 -18.55 7.30
CA TYR A 88 14.52 -17.12 7.04
C TYR A 88 15.83 -16.35 7.14
N THR A 89 15.91 -15.22 6.45
CA THR A 89 17.04 -14.29 6.51
C THR A 89 16.61 -13.00 7.21
N PRO A 90 17.54 -12.10 7.58
CA PRO A 90 17.17 -10.77 8.06
C PRO A 90 16.24 -10.04 7.07
N THR A 91 16.44 -10.21 5.76
CA THR A 91 15.60 -9.59 4.73
C THR A 91 14.16 -10.11 4.76
N THR A 92 13.97 -11.43 4.78
CA THR A 92 12.62 -12.02 4.76
C THR A 92 11.86 -11.76 6.07
N LEU A 93 12.57 -11.67 7.20
CA LEU A 93 11.98 -11.25 8.48
C LEU A 93 11.48 -9.81 8.42
N ILE A 94 12.27 -8.93 7.80
CA ILE A 94 11.89 -7.53 7.59
C ILE A 94 10.64 -7.44 6.70
N GLU A 95 10.63 -8.16 5.58
CA GLU A 95 9.53 -8.17 4.60
C GLU A 95 8.22 -8.75 5.15
N ALA A 96 8.30 -9.63 6.16
CA ALA A 96 7.12 -10.16 6.83
C ALA A 96 6.43 -9.12 7.74
N ILE A 97 7.21 -8.20 8.31
CA ILE A 97 6.75 -7.29 9.38
C ILE A 97 6.49 -5.88 8.86
N VAL A 98 7.42 -5.38 8.05
CA VAL A 98 7.16 -4.25 7.19
C VAL A 98 6.44 -4.91 6.03
N PRO A 99 5.09 -4.84 5.92
CA PRO A 99 4.51 -5.02 4.61
C PRO A 99 5.27 -3.99 3.79
N VAL A 100 6.13 -4.48 2.90
CA VAL A 100 6.33 -3.77 1.67
C VAL A 100 4.90 -3.66 1.21
N GLN A 101 4.26 -2.50 1.45
CA GLN A 101 3.30 -1.98 0.51
C GLN A 101 4.14 -2.06 -0.74
N LYS A 102 4.02 -3.18 -1.47
CA LYS A 102 4.51 -3.29 -2.83
C LYS A 102 3.87 -2.05 -3.38
N ALA A 103 4.68 -1.02 -3.60
CA ALA A 103 4.19 0.30 -3.89
C ALA A 103 3.74 0.21 -5.33
N ARG A 104 2.66 -0.54 -5.52
CA ARG A 104 2.07 -0.91 -6.77
C ARG A 104 1.18 0.24 -7.11
N THR A 105 1.55 0.84 -8.21
CA THR A 105 0.75 1.86 -8.84
C THR A 105 -0.55 1.23 -9.32
N VAL A 106 -1.55 2.09 -9.54
CA VAL A 106 -2.81 1.70 -10.17
C VAL A 106 -2.52 1.03 -11.53
N GLY A 107 -1.56 1.56 -12.29
CA GLY A 107 -1.18 1.03 -13.59
C GLY A 107 -0.68 -0.41 -13.53
N GLU A 108 0.24 -0.71 -12.61
CA GLU A 108 0.78 -2.07 -12.41
C GLU A 108 -0.32 -3.06 -12.04
N LEU A 109 -1.19 -2.73 -11.08
CA LEU A 109 -2.25 -3.65 -10.65
C LEU A 109 -3.27 -3.93 -11.77
N PHE A 110 -3.60 -2.93 -12.58
CA PHE A 110 -4.46 -3.14 -13.75
C PHE A 110 -3.82 -4.10 -14.75
N ASN A 111 -2.53 -3.94 -15.06
CA ASN A 111 -1.85 -4.80 -16.03
C ASN A 111 -1.72 -6.24 -15.51
N GLU A 112 -1.39 -6.43 -14.23
CA GLU A 112 -1.38 -7.75 -13.58
C GLU A 112 -2.76 -8.40 -13.65
N TYR A 113 -3.83 -7.66 -13.31
CA TYR A 113 -5.19 -8.19 -13.35
C TYR A 113 -5.65 -8.55 -14.77
N ILE A 114 -5.27 -7.75 -15.78
CA ILE A 114 -5.56 -8.05 -17.19
C ILE A 114 -4.81 -9.30 -17.64
N ALA A 115 -3.55 -9.47 -17.25
CA ALA A 115 -2.77 -10.67 -17.57
C ALA A 115 -3.41 -11.92 -16.94
N GLN A 116 -3.75 -11.85 -15.65
CA GLN A 116 -4.44 -12.94 -14.96
C GLN A 116 -5.75 -13.33 -15.66
N LEU A 117 -6.57 -12.36 -16.06
CA LEU A 117 -7.83 -12.65 -16.75
C LEU A 117 -7.62 -13.31 -18.12
N LYS A 118 -6.50 -13.02 -18.80
CA LYS A 118 -6.15 -13.67 -20.07
C LYS A 118 -5.72 -15.12 -19.84
N ASP A 119 -4.91 -15.36 -18.80
CA ASP A 119 -4.45 -16.69 -18.42
C ASP A 119 -5.64 -17.58 -17.98
N GLU A 120 -6.64 -17.00 -17.33
CA GLU A 120 -7.92 -17.65 -16.99
C GLU A 120 -8.83 -17.91 -18.21
N GLY A 121 -8.46 -17.49 -19.42
CA GLY A 121 -9.28 -17.61 -20.64
C GLY A 121 -10.46 -16.63 -20.71
N ARG A 122 -10.55 -15.65 -19.80
CA ARG A 122 -11.66 -14.68 -19.69
C ARG A 122 -11.45 -13.45 -20.58
N LEU A 123 -11.17 -13.69 -21.86
CA LEU A 123 -10.70 -12.67 -22.81
C LEU A 123 -11.66 -11.48 -22.97
N GLY A 124 -12.98 -11.71 -23.05
CA GLY A 124 -13.96 -10.62 -23.19
C GLY A 124 -13.98 -9.69 -21.97
N TYR A 125 -13.80 -10.24 -20.78
CA TYR A 125 -13.71 -9.43 -19.57
C TYR A 125 -12.34 -8.72 -19.48
N ALA A 126 -11.25 -9.40 -19.83
CA ALA A 126 -9.92 -8.79 -19.92
C ALA A 126 -9.91 -7.56 -20.85
N LEU A 127 -10.56 -7.66 -22.02
CA LEU A 127 -10.73 -6.54 -22.95
C LEU A 127 -11.51 -5.38 -22.33
N SER A 128 -12.58 -5.70 -21.59
CA SER A 128 -13.37 -4.68 -20.88
C SER A 128 -12.53 -3.96 -19.82
N VAL A 129 -11.70 -4.69 -19.06
CA VAL A 129 -10.77 -4.10 -18.07
C VAL A 129 -9.71 -3.24 -18.76
N GLN A 130 -9.14 -3.70 -19.87
CA GLN A 130 -8.19 -2.95 -20.69
C GLN A 130 -8.78 -1.62 -21.21
N GLN A 131 -10.05 -1.61 -21.62
CA GLN A 131 -10.73 -0.38 -22.05
C GLN A 131 -10.88 0.64 -20.91
N VAL A 132 -11.01 0.18 -19.67
CA VAL A 132 -11.03 1.05 -18.49
C VAL A 132 -9.64 1.58 -18.19
N TYR A 133 -8.62 0.72 -18.21
CA TYR A 133 -7.21 1.13 -18.08
C TYR A 133 -6.84 2.23 -19.08
N ASN A 134 -7.12 2.01 -20.37
CA ASN A 134 -6.80 2.98 -21.42
C ASN A 134 -7.53 4.32 -21.22
N SER A 135 -8.75 4.29 -20.67
CA SER A 135 -9.52 5.51 -20.38
C SER A 135 -8.96 6.28 -19.19
N LEU A 136 -8.55 5.57 -18.14
CA LEU A 136 -7.88 6.19 -17.00
C LEU A 136 -6.56 6.82 -17.43
N LEU A 137 -5.81 6.15 -18.30
CA LEU A 137 -4.57 6.67 -18.87
C LEU A 137 -4.81 7.94 -19.69
N LYS A 138 -5.87 7.98 -20.51
CA LYS A 138 -6.26 9.20 -21.25
C LYS A 138 -6.69 10.35 -20.34
N TYR A 139 -7.35 10.06 -19.22
CA TYR A 139 -7.78 11.07 -18.26
C TYR A 139 -6.61 11.69 -17.49
N LYS A 140 -5.71 10.85 -16.95
CA LYS A 140 -4.64 11.29 -16.04
C LYS A 140 -3.28 11.51 -16.72
N GLY A 141 -3.08 10.95 -17.91
CA GLY A 141 -1.81 10.95 -18.67
C GLY A 141 -0.86 9.82 -18.27
N HIS A 142 -0.82 9.46 -16.98
CA HIS A 142 -0.05 8.35 -16.43
C HIS A 142 -0.88 7.63 -15.36
N LEU A 143 -0.53 6.38 -15.05
CA LEU A 143 -1.15 5.62 -13.95
C LEU A 143 -0.16 5.22 -12.86
N ASP A 144 0.98 5.91 -12.82
CA ASP A 144 1.98 5.86 -11.75
C ASP A 144 1.50 6.64 -10.51
N ILE A 145 0.31 6.28 -10.03
CA ILE A 145 -0.35 6.85 -8.86
C ILE A 145 -0.75 5.72 -7.92
N TYR A 146 -0.91 6.02 -6.64
CA TYR A 146 -1.36 5.05 -5.65
C TYR A 146 -2.89 5.04 -5.50
N PHE A 147 -3.43 3.90 -5.05
CA PHE A 147 -4.87 3.79 -4.74
C PHE A 147 -5.32 4.74 -3.61
N SER A 148 -4.40 5.20 -2.77
CA SER A 148 -4.66 6.23 -1.75
C SER A 148 -4.97 7.61 -2.34
N GLU A 149 -4.54 7.89 -3.57
CA GLU A 149 -4.81 9.17 -4.26
C GLU A 149 -6.19 9.19 -4.93
N ILE A 150 -6.80 8.02 -5.14
CA ILE A 150 -8.16 7.90 -5.69
C ILE A 150 -9.16 8.10 -4.54
N ASP A 151 -9.49 9.36 -4.28
CA ASP A 151 -10.52 9.76 -3.32
C ASP A 151 -11.89 10.03 -4.01
N VAL A 152 -12.87 10.49 -3.24
CA VAL A 152 -14.20 10.80 -3.76
C VAL A 152 -14.18 11.96 -4.77
N ASN A 153 -13.29 12.94 -4.59
CA ASN A 153 -13.18 14.08 -5.49
C ASN A 153 -12.53 13.67 -6.81
N TRP A 154 -11.51 12.83 -6.75
CA TRP A 154 -10.89 12.19 -7.91
C TRP A 154 -11.93 11.44 -8.74
N LEU A 155 -12.77 10.63 -8.07
CA LEU A 155 -13.87 9.91 -8.74
C LEU A 155 -14.87 10.85 -9.42
N LYS A 156 -15.26 11.96 -8.77
CA LYS A 156 -16.17 12.96 -9.38
C LYS A 156 -15.53 13.67 -10.57
N ALA A 157 -14.23 13.97 -10.50
CA ALA A 157 -13.50 14.60 -11.59
C ALA A 157 -13.40 13.66 -12.81
N TYR A 158 -13.11 12.38 -12.58
CA TYR A 158 -13.11 11.37 -13.64
C TYR A 158 -14.51 11.17 -14.25
N GLU A 159 -15.57 11.13 -13.42
CA GLU A 159 -16.95 11.09 -13.91
C GLU A 159 -17.26 12.28 -14.82
N SER A 160 -16.90 13.49 -14.40
CA SER A 160 -17.14 14.72 -15.14
C SER A 160 -16.40 14.71 -16.49
N TRP A 161 -15.15 14.25 -16.50
CA TRP A 161 -14.38 14.09 -17.73
C TRP A 161 -15.03 13.10 -18.70
N LEU A 162 -15.52 11.95 -18.22
CA LEU A 162 -16.22 10.98 -19.06
C LEU A 162 -17.51 11.54 -19.67
N ARG A 163 -18.23 12.40 -18.92
CA ARG A 163 -19.41 13.14 -19.45
C ARG A 163 -19.00 14.14 -20.53
N CYS A 164 -17.88 14.84 -20.36
CA CYS A 164 -17.34 15.72 -21.41
C CYS A 164 -16.94 14.95 -22.68
N CYS A 165 -16.50 13.69 -22.53
CA CYS A 165 -16.29 12.77 -23.65
C CYS A 165 -17.59 12.21 -24.26
N LYS A 166 -18.76 12.75 -23.87
CA LYS A 166 -20.10 12.36 -24.35
C LYS A 166 -20.43 10.88 -24.15
N LEU A 167 -19.95 10.28 -23.06
CA LEU A 167 -20.32 8.91 -22.70
C LEU A 167 -21.64 8.88 -21.93
N GLU A 168 -22.46 7.88 -22.25
CA GLU A 168 -23.72 7.60 -21.57
C GLU A 168 -23.51 7.05 -20.16
N ASP A 169 -24.46 7.31 -19.26
CA ASP A 169 -24.38 6.94 -17.85
C ASP A 169 -24.12 5.44 -17.65
N ASN A 170 -24.75 4.57 -18.45
CA ASN A 170 -24.53 3.13 -18.38
C ASN A 170 -23.08 2.75 -18.71
N THR A 171 -22.46 3.40 -19.69
CA THR A 171 -21.04 3.20 -20.04
C THR A 171 -20.13 3.70 -18.93
N ILE A 172 -20.42 4.88 -18.36
CA ILE A 172 -19.70 5.41 -17.20
C ILE A 172 -19.84 4.43 -16.01
N GLY A 173 -21.04 3.92 -15.76
CA GLY A 173 -21.32 2.95 -14.71
C GLY A 173 -20.56 1.63 -14.88
N ILE A 174 -20.39 1.13 -16.11
CA ILE A 174 -19.52 -0.02 -16.39
C ILE A 174 -18.07 0.30 -15.99
N ARG A 175 -17.52 1.42 -16.43
CA ARG A 175 -16.14 1.83 -16.11
C ARG A 175 -15.91 1.94 -14.59
N PHE A 176 -16.86 2.53 -13.86
CA PHE A 176 -16.78 2.66 -12.41
C PHE A 176 -16.92 1.34 -11.67
N ARG A 177 -17.73 0.39 -12.17
CA ARG A 177 -17.81 -0.96 -11.59
C ARG A 177 -16.49 -1.71 -11.73
N THR A 178 -15.85 -1.61 -12.89
CA THR A 178 -14.53 -2.19 -13.13
C THR A 178 -13.45 -1.53 -12.26
N LEU A 179 -13.42 -0.20 -12.20
CA LEU A 179 -12.48 0.52 -11.32
C LEU A 179 -12.66 0.10 -9.86
N ARG A 180 -13.91 -0.04 -9.39
CA ARG A 180 -14.22 -0.53 -8.05
C ARG A 180 -13.71 -1.96 -7.84
N ALA A 181 -13.85 -2.85 -8.84
CA ALA A 181 -13.35 -4.21 -8.74
C ALA A 181 -11.82 -4.25 -8.55
N VAL A 182 -11.08 -3.46 -9.34
CA VAL A 182 -9.62 -3.36 -9.21
C VAL A 182 -9.22 -2.68 -7.88
N TYR A 183 -9.96 -1.68 -7.42
CA TYR A 183 -9.73 -1.08 -6.09
C TYR A 183 -9.95 -2.10 -4.96
N ASN A 184 -10.98 -2.94 -5.07
CA ASN A 184 -11.22 -4.00 -4.11
C ASN A 184 -10.10 -5.06 -4.12
N LEU A 185 -9.55 -5.37 -5.31
CA LEU A 185 -8.36 -6.21 -5.42
C LEU A 185 -7.18 -5.60 -4.67
N ALA A 186 -6.97 -4.28 -4.81
CA ALA A 186 -5.94 -3.56 -4.07
C ALA A 186 -6.14 -3.61 -2.55
N LEU A 187 -7.38 -3.59 -2.07
CA LEU A 187 -7.71 -3.78 -0.66
C LEU A 187 -7.37 -5.21 -0.18
N THR A 188 -7.73 -6.23 -0.96
CA THR A 188 -7.44 -7.63 -0.62
C THR A 188 -5.94 -7.93 -0.63
N GLU A 189 -5.17 -7.29 -1.50
CA GLU A 189 -3.71 -7.40 -1.56
C GLU A 189 -2.99 -6.53 -0.50
N GLY A 190 -3.73 -5.76 0.30
CA GLY A 190 -3.16 -4.90 1.34
C GLY A 190 -2.41 -3.67 0.80
N LEU A 191 -2.66 -3.28 -0.45
CA LEU A 191 -2.02 -2.13 -1.10
C LEU A 191 -2.59 -0.79 -0.62
N VAL A 192 -3.81 -0.79 -0.06
CA VAL A 192 -4.48 0.40 0.46
C VAL A 192 -5.23 0.10 1.75
N LYS A 193 -5.28 1.07 2.67
CA LYS A 193 -6.02 0.95 3.93
C LYS A 193 -7.52 1.05 3.68
N THR A 194 -8.31 0.22 4.38
CA THR A 194 -9.78 0.21 4.30
C THR A 194 -10.42 1.57 4.56
N GLY A 195 -9.80 2.41 5.41
CA GLY A 195 -10.30 3.76 5.72
C GLY A 195 -10.27 4.73 4.52
N LEU A 196 -9.47 4.45 3.49
CA LEU A 196 -9.34 5.29 2.31
C LEU A 196 -10.31 4.90 1.18
N TYR A 197 -11.13 3.87 1.38
CA TYR A 197 -12.02 3.33 0.35
C TYR A 197 -13.09 4.35 -0.10
N PRO A 198 -13.01 4.89 -1.33
CA PRO A 198 -13.85 6.02 -1.76
C PRO A 198 -15.26 5.59 -2.14
N PHE A 199 -15.45 4.34 -2.59
CA PHE A 199 -16.74 3.80 -3.04
C PHE A 199 -17.72 3.51 -1.89
N LYS A 200 -17.31 3.69 -0.63
CA LYS A 200 -18.26 3.74 0.50
C LYS A 200 -19.16 4.97 0.39
N LYS A 201 -18.55 6.11 0.05
CA LYS A 201 -19.20 7.42 -0.12
C LYS A 201 -19.70 7.63 -1.55
N TYR A 202 -18.89 7.28 -2.55
CA TYR A 202 -19.27 7.40 -3.96
C TYR A 202 -20.17 6.22 -4.39
N LYS A 203 -21.45 6.48 -4.65
CA LYS A 203 -22.42 5.45 -5.06
C LYS A 203 -22.42 5.27 -6.58
N VAL A 204 -21.89 4.14 -7.06
CA VAL A 204 -21.89 3.79 -8.49
C VAL A 204 -23.31 3.55 -9.04
N SER A 205 -24.26 3.19 -8.18
CA SER A 205 -25.67 2.95 -8.57
C SER A 205 -26.35 4.17 -9.19
N LYS A 206 -25.89 5.40 -8.89
CA LYS A 206 -26.44 6.63 -9.48
C LYS A 206 -26.21 6.73 -11.01
N LEU A 207 -25.31 5.92 -11.55
CA LEU A 207 -24.96 5.88 -12.97
C LEU A 207 -25.80 4.85 -13.74
N HIS A 208 -26.72 4.15 -13.08
CA HIS A 208 -27.59 3.22 -13.75
C HIS A 208 -28.78 3.96 -14.39
N LYS A 209 -29.00 3.71 -15.68
CA LYS A 209 -30.21 4.13 -16.40
C LYS A 209 -30.87 2.93 -17.04
N GLU A 210 -32.19 2.81 -16.89
CA GLU A 210 -32.96 1.79 -17.60
C GLU A 210 -32.87 2.01 -19.11
N THR A 211 -32.46 0.97 -19.83
CA THR A 211 -32.44 1.00 -21.30
C THR A 211 -33.82 0.66 -21.83
N ALA A 212 -34.31 1.41 -22.81
CA ALA A 212 -35.57 1.11 -23.48
C ALA A 212 -35.59 -0.34 -23.99
N LYS A 213 -36.69 -1.06 -23.72
CA LYS A 213 -36.86 -2.44 -24.20
C LYS A 213 -36.91 -2.44 -25.73
N ARG A 214 -36.03 -3.22 -26.36
CA ARG A 214 -35.95 -3.41 -27.82
C ARG A 214 -36.36 -4.84 -28.20
N ALA A 215 -37.43 -5.34 -27.58
CA ALA A 215 -37.98 -6.62 -27.99
C ALA A 215 -38.64 -6.45 -29.37
N ILE A 216 -38.29 -7.32 -30.31
CA ILE A 216 -38.97 -7.40 -31.60
C ILE A 216 -40.30 -8.10 -31.33
N THR A 217 -41.42 -7.42 -31.63
CA THR A 217 -42.74 -8.07 -31.67
C THR A 217 -42.76 -9.11 -32.76
N LYS A 218 -43.19 -10.34 -32.45
CA LYS A 218 -43.40 -11.38 -33.46
C LYS A 218 -44.52 -10.92 -34.40
N GLU A 219 -44.22 -10.83 -35.69
CA GLU A 219 -45.23 -10.92 -36.76
C GLU A 219 -45.68 -12.38 -36.93
#